data_AF-A0A7W0V9I0-F1
#
_entry.id   AF-A0A7W0V9I0-F1
#
_cell.length_a   1.000
_cell.length_b   1.000
_cell.length_c   1.000
_cell.angle_alpha   90.00
_cell.angle_beta   90.00
_cell.angle_gamma   90.00
#
_symmetry.space_group_name_H-M   'P 1'
#
loop_
_entity.id
_entity.type
_entity.pdbx_description
1 polymer ?
#
loop_
_entity_poly.entity_id
_entity_poly.type
_entity_poly.pdbx_seq_one_letter_code
_entity_poly.pdbx_strand_id
1 'polypeptide(L)'
;MVRRKRRRWPAVLIATVLGAGAALMVAMIVGGDGPVGVPDCGEGPTTPGIDVSYHQDKIQWSKVRKAGIRFAFIRVSDGTTVEDPRFAENWAGAKQAHVLRGAYQFFRPEQSPTAQADLLIAAIARDGGELPPVIDVEATGGKSPAQIAGAIKVWVERVRNRLGVEPIIYTSPEFWRDRVGGADFSAQKLWLAHYTAECPRVPAPWKAWTFWQYSKTGRVSGIKGDVDLDVFAGTIDDLRRR
;
A
#
# COMPACT_ATOMS: atom_id res chain seq x y z
N MET A 1 25.88 77.95 -21.30
CA MET A 1 26.30 77.03 -22.40
C MET A 1 26.82 75.76 -21.73
N VAL A 2 26.36 74.52 -21.92
CA VAL A 2 25.53 73.87 -22.93
C VAL A 2 24.61 72.88 -22.20
N ARG A 3 23.29 73.00 -22.41
CA ARG A 3 22.28 71.96 -22.14
C ARG A 3 22.46 70.83 -23.16
N ARG A 4 22.42 69.56 -22.74
CA ARG A 4 22.06 68.46 -23.67
C ARG A 4 20.92 67.61 -23.13
N LYS A 5 19.98 67.39 -24.05
CA LYS A 5 18.58 67.02 -23.90
C LYS A 5 18.40 65.54 -23.56
N ARG A 6 17.36 65.26 -22.76
CA ARG A 6 16.70 63.96 -22.64
C ARG A 6 16.15 63.53 -24.01
N ARG A 7 16.28 62.25 -24.36
CA ARG A 7 15.51 61.58 -25.41
C ARG A 7 14.82 60.35 -24.79
N ARG A 8 13.49 60.35 -24.83
CA ARG A 8 12.57 59.22 -24.56
C ARG A 8 12.06 58.71 -25.90
N TRP A 9 12.12 57.41 -26.16
CA TRP A 9 11.39 56.67 -27.22
C TRP A 9 11.07 55.25 -26.69
N PRO A 10 10.08 54.54 -27.27
CA PRO A 10 8.93 54.00 -26.52
C PRO A 10 9.04 52.53 -26.06
N ALA A 11 8.03 52.12 -25.29
CA ALA A 11 7.82 50.78 -24.76
C ALA A 11 7.73 49.70 -25.85
N VAL A 12 8.34 48.54 -25.57
CA VAL A 12 7.97 47.27 -26.18
C VAL A 12 7.63 46.32 -25.03
N LEU A 13 6.34 46.01 -24.91
CA LEU A 13 5.86 44.84 -24.19
C LEU A 13 6.37 43.60 -24.92
N ILE A 14 7.13 42.74 -24.24
CA ILE A 14 7.27 41.35 -24.64
C ILE A 14 6.47 40.54 -23.63
N ALA A 15 5.25 40.18 -24.03
CA ALA A 15 4.55 39.05 -23.47
C ALA A 15 5.26 37.78 -23.96
N THR A 16 5.78 36.99 -23.03
CA THR A 16 6.09 35.58 -23.29
C THR A 16 5.22 34.75 -22.36
N VAL A 17 4.17 34.19 -22.95
CA VAL A 17 3.37 33.09 -22.42
C VAL A 17 4.07 31.80 -22.84
N LEU A 18 3.95 30.77 -21.99
CA LEU A 18 4.38 29.36 -22.14
C LEU A 18 5.76 29.06 -21.51
N GLY A 19 5.93 28.10 -20.61
CA GLY A 19 5.01 27.04 -20.19
C GLY A 19 5.15 26.76 -18.70
N ALA A 20 4.02 26.41 -18.08
CA ALA A 20 3.99 25.67 -16.83
C ALA A 20 4.67 24.32 -17.10
N GLY A 21 5.99 24.26 -16.92
CA GLY A 21 6.65 23.01 -16.59
C GLY A 21 6.07 22.60 -15.25
N ALA A 22 5.14 21.64 -15.27
CA ALA A 22 4.74 20.94 -14.07
C ALA A 22 6.01 20.31 -13.49
N ALA A 23 6.64 21.01 -12.55
CA ALA A 23 7.64 20.42 -11.69
C ALA A 23 6.91 19.28 -10.99
N LEU A 24 7.22 18.05 -11.42
CA LEU A 24 6.81 16.84 -10.75
C LEU A 24 7.40 16.97 -9.34
N MET A 25 6.59 17.42 -8.38
CA MET A 25 6.96 17.34 -6.98
C MET A 25 6.98 15.86 -6.64
N VAL A 26 8.14 15.24 -6.82
CA VAL A 26 8.48 14.04 -6.08
C VAL A 26 8.42 14.45 -4.62
N ALA A 27 7.40 13.97 -3.91
CA ALA A 27 7.32 14.16 -2.47
C ALA A 27 8.60 13.57 -1.87
N MET A 28 9.54 14.45 -1.49
CA MET A 28 10.73 14.05 -0.77
C MET A 28 10.29 13.59 0.62
N ILE A 29 10.15 12.29 0.78
CA ILE A 29 9.99 11.63 2.08
C ILE A 29 11.40 11.59 2.68
N VAL A 30 11.65 12.43 3.69
CA VAL A 30 12.96 12.51 4.36
C VAL A 30 12.91 11.79 5.70
N GLY A 31 13.78 10.81 5.90
CA GLY A 31 14.07 10.23 7.23
C GLY A 31 15.11 9.10 7.23
N GLY A 32 16.19 9.28 7.99
CA GLY A 32 16.93 8.21 8.71
C GLY A 32 17.97 7.40 7.94
N ASP A 33 17.52 6.64 6.97
CA ASP A 33 18.34 5.93 5.98
C ASP A 33 17.80 6.42 4.63
N GLY A 34 18.68 6.81 3.70
CA GLY A 34 18.27 7.53 2.47
C GLY A 34 17.05 6.89 1.78
N PRO A 35 16.18 7.68 1.10
CA PRO A 35 14.97 7.15 0.50
C PRO A 35 15.33 5.96 -0.38
N VAL A 36 14.84 4.79 0.00
CA VAL A 36 14.69 3.69 -0.95
C VAL A 36 13.64 4.18 -1.93
N GLY A 37 14.10 4.94 -2.93
CA GLY A 37 13.29 5.24 -4.09
C GLY A 37 12.90 3.91 -4.72
N VAL A 38 11.68 3.81 -5.20
CA VAL A 38 11.23 2.61 -5.91
C VAL A 38 12.03 2.55 -7.23
N PRO A 39 12.96 1.59 -7.40
CA PRO A 39 13.66 1.42 -8.67
C PRO A 39 12.67 1.07 -9.78
N ASP A 40 13.03 1.42 -11.02
CA ASP A 40 12.29 0.95 -12.19
C ASP A 40 12.58 -0.54 -12.41
N CYS A 41 11.56 -1.36 -12.17
CA CYS A 41 11.62 -2.81 -12.32
C CYS A 41 10.93 -3.31 -13.59
N GLY A 42 10.59 -2.42 -14.53
CA GLY A 42 9.88 -2.76 -15.76
C GLY A 42 8.37 -2.95 -15.59
N GLU A 43 7.82 -2.64 -14.41
CA GLU A 43 6.38 -2.70 -14.09
C GLU A 43 5.61 -1.49 -14.66
N GLY A 44 6.32 -0.50 -15.20
CA GLY A 44 5.76 0.74 -15.70
C GLY A 44 5.42 1.73 -14.57
N PRO A 45 4.40 2.59 -14.74
CA PRO A 45 4.06 3.59 -13.73
C PRO A 45 3.57 2.93 -12.44
N THR A 46 3.99 3.46 -11.30
CA THR A 46 3.56 2.98 -9.98
C THR A 46 2.65 3.98 -9.28
N THR A 47 1.69 3.47 -8.51
CA THR A 47 0.79 4.28 -7.67
C THR A 47 1.22 4.19 -6.21
N PRO A 48 1.43 5.31 -5.48
CA PRO A 48 1.83 5.26 -4.07
C PRO A 48 0.70 4.88 -3.11
N GLY A 49 1.03 4.08 -2.11
CA GLY A 49 0.16 3.68 -1.01
C GLY A 49 0.90 3.59 0.33
N ILE A 50 0.15 3.19 1.36
CA ILE A 50 0.64 2.88 2.69
C ILE A 50 -0.14 1.69 3.25
N ASP A 51 0.33 1.11 4.33
CA ASP A 51 -0.50 0.28 5.19
C ASP A 51 -0.38 0.72 6.65
N VAL A 52 -1.48 0.55 7.38
CA VAL A 52 -1.63 1.12 8.72
C VAL A 52 -2.41 0.23 9.65
N SER A 53 -2.11 0.40 10.93
CA SER A 53 -2.77 -0.26 12.04
C SER A 53 -2.90 0.71 13.23
N TYR A 54 -3.23 0.21 14.42
CA TYR A 54 -3.21 1.03 15.63
C TYR A 54 -1.83 1.65 15.92
N HIS A 55 -0.74 1.12 15.37
CA HIS A 55 0.62 1.63 15.57
C HIS A 55 0.82 3.07 15.06
N GLN A 56 0.06 3.48 14.03
CA GLN A 56 0.13 4.83 13.47
C GLN A 56 -0.72 5.87 14.23
N ASP A 57 -1.37 5.45 15.33
CA ASP A 57 -2.24 6.28 16.15
C ASP A 57 -3.28 7.04 15.29
N LYS A 58 -3.62 8.28 15.63
CA LYS A 58 -4.59 9.10 14.89
C LYS A 58 -4.01 9.65 13.59
N ILE A 59 -4.65 9.30 12.47
CA ILE A 59 -4.24 9.70 11.11
C ILE A 59 -5.09 10.87 10.59
N GLN A 60 -4.41 11.91 10.07
CA GLN A 60 -5.05 13.01 9.33
C GLN A 60 -5.11 12.67 7.83
N TRP A 61 -6.11 11.89 7.43
CA TRP A 61 -6.24 11.34 6.07
C TRP A 61 -6.26 12.38 4.94
N SER A 62 -6.79 13.58 5.19
CA SER A 62 -6.74 14.68 4.20
C SER A 62 -5.31 15.14 3.90
N LYS A 63 -4.40 15.09 4.88
CA LYS A 63 -2.98 15.36 4.69
C LYS A 63 -2.29 14.19 3.99
N VAL A 64 -2.64 12.95 4.35
CA VAL A 64 -2.13 11.73 3.69
C VAL A 64 -2.42 11.78 2.18
N ARG A 65 -3.66 12.10 1.79
CA ARG A 65 -4.03 12.26 0.39
C ARG A 65 -3.23 13.38 -0.31
N LYS A 66 -3.11 14.54 0.34
CA LYS A 66 -2.32 15.68 -0.19
C LYS A 66 -0.83 15.34 -0.33
N ALA A 67 -0.31 14.43 0.49
CA ALA A 67 1.06 13.94 0.41
C ALA A 67 1.32 12.98 -0.76
N GLY A 68 0.29 12.64 -1.57
CA GLY A 68 0.47 11.81 -2.75
C GLY A 68 -0.02 10.38 -2.60
N ILE A 69 -0.37 9.94 -1.39
CA ILE A 69 -0.92 8.60 -1.15
C ILE A 69 -2.28 8.46 -1.85
N ARG A 70 -2.47 7.31 -2.52
CA ARG A 70 -3.66 7.00 -3.31
C ARG A 70 -4.43 5.80 -2.80
N PHE A 71 -3.76 4.86 -2.16
CA PHE A 71 -4.40 3.74 -1.48
C PHE A 71 -3.84 3.49 -0.09
N ALA A 72 -4.60 2.74 0.72
CA ALA A 72 -4.16 2.25 2.01
C ALA A 72 -4.69 0.84 2.29
N PHE A 73 -3.84 -0.06 2.81
CA PHE A 73 -4.32 -1.27 3.49
C PHE A 73 -4.46 -1.01 5.00
N ILE A 74 -5.57 -1.44 5.60
CA ILE A 74 -5.92 -1.10 7.00
C ILE A 74 -6.18 -2.39 7.77
N ARG A 75 -5.47 -2.60 8.89
CA ARG A 75 -5.56 -3.84 9.67
C ARG A 75 -6.92 -3.98 10.34
N VAL A 76 -7.54 -5.14 10.21
CA VAL A 76 -8.75 -5.52 10.96
C VAL A 76 -8.39 -6.07 12.33
N SER A 77 -7.52 -7.09 12.36
CA SER A 77 -7.06 -7.71 13.59
C SER A 77 -5.73 -8.45 13.39
N ASP A 78 -5.11 -8.80 14.51
CA ASP A 78 -4.08 -9.80 14.62
C ASP A 78 -4.67 -11.09 15.22
N GLY A 79 -4.73 -12.12 14.37
CA GLY A 79 -5.47 -13.33 14.64
C GLY A 79 -6.93 -13.05 15.00
N THR A 80 -7.48 -13.86 15.91
CA THR A 80 -8.83 -13.72 16.45
C THR A 80 -8.88 -12.96 17.77
N THR A 81 -7.73 -12.50 18.29
CA THR A 81 -7.61 -12.05 19.68
C THR A 81 -7.30 -10.58 19.84
N VAL A 82 -6.70 -9.94 18.84
CA VAL A 82 -6.29 -8.53 18.92
C VAL A 82 -6.97 -7.77 17.79
N GLU A 83 -8.19 -7.29 18.04
CA GLU A 83 -8.86 -6.36 17.14
C GLU A 83 -8.08 -5.05 17.04
N ASP A 84 -8.06 -4.44 15.86
CA ASP A 84 -7.43 -3.14 15.68
C ASP A 84 -8.41 -2.02 16.08
N PRO A 85 -8.18 -1.33 17.22
CA PRO A 85 -9.11 -0.31 17.70
C PRO A 85 -9.19 0.92 16.79
N ARG A 86 -8.28 1.07 15.83
CA ARG A 86 -8.28 2.17 14.86
C ARG A 86 -8.93 1.80 13.54
N PHE A 87 -9.29 0.53 13.30
CA PHE A 87 -9.84 0.09 12.01
C PHE A 87 -11.01 0.97 11.55
N ALA A 88 -12.05 1.13 12.37
CA ALA A 88 -13.24 1.88 11.98
C ALA A 88 -12.96 3.36 11.66
N GLU A 89 -12.10 4.02 12.46
CA GLU A 89 -11.69 5.41 12.25
C GLU A 89 -10.88 5.55 10.95
N ASN A 90 -9.90 4.66 10.75
CA ASN A 90 -9.05 4.65 9.56
C ASN A 90 -9.85 4.31 8.29
N TRP A 91 -10.74 3.32 8.36
CA TRP A 91 -11.59 2.88 7.26
C TRP A 91 -12.51 4.00 6.77
N ALA A 92 -13.12 4.74 7.70
CA ALA A 92 -13.96 5.88 7.36
C ALA A 92 -13.14 7.08 6.87
N GLY A 93 -12.02 7.39 7.55
CA GLY A 93 -11.17 8.53 7.22
C GLY A 93 -10.51 8.43 5.85
N ALA A 94 -10.00 7.25 5.49
CA ALA A 94 -9.42 6.98 4.17
C ALA A 94 -10.47 7.19 3.06
N LYS A 95 -11.67 6.63 3.23
CA LYS A 95 -12.80 6.80 2.30
C LYS A 95 -13.14 8.28 2.09
N GLN A 96 -13.27 9.03 3.17
CA GLN A 96 -13.65 10.44 3.14
C GLN A 96 -12.57 11.32 2.50
N ALA A 97 -11.30 10.92 2.56
CA ALA A 97 -10.18 11.53 1.86
C ALA A 97 -9.97 11.00 0.43
N HIS A 98 -10.87 10.14 -0.05
CA HIS A 98 -10.81 9.47 -1.35
C HIS A 98 -9.54 8.62 -1.57
N VAL A 99 -8.95 8.10 -0.50
CA VAL A 99 -7.87 7.11 -0.54
C VAL A 99 -8.52 5.73 -0.68
N LEU A 100 -8.17 4.98 -1.74
CA LEU A 100 -8.71 3.64 -1.96
C LEU A 100 -8.27 2.72 -0.83
N ARG A 101 -9.18 1.95 -0.26
CA ARG A 101 -8.89 1.19 0.97
C ARG A 101 -9.15 -0.30 0.76
N GLY A 102 -8.23 -1.11 1.26
CA GLY A 102 -8.37 -2.55 1.44
C GLY A 102 -8.17 -2.92 2.90
N ALA A 103 -8.83 -3.98 3.34
CA ALA A 103 -8.65 -4.51 4.69
C ALA A 103 -7.60 -5.63 4.68
N TYR A 104 -6.77 -5.71 5.71
CA TYR A 104 -5.87 -6.85 5.89
C TYR A 104 -6.07 -7.54 7.24
N GLN A 105 -5.87 -8.85 7.24
CA GLN A 105 -5.90 -9.72 8.41
C GLN A 105 -4.48 -10.20 8.68
N PHE A 106 -3.87 -9.79 9.78
CA PHE A 106 -2.63 -10.40 10.23
C PHE A 106 -2.94 -11.84 10.64
N PHE A 107 -2.38 -12.80 9.90
CA PHE A 107 -2.78 -14.19 9.97
C PHE A 107 -1.97 -14.97 11.00
N ARG A 108 -2.69 -15.72 11.84
CA ARG A 108 -2.13 -16.64 12.84
C ARG A 108 -2.46 -18.08 12.44
N PRO A 109 -1.52 -18.85 11.85
CA PRO A 109 -1.79 -20.19 11.32
C PRO A 109 -2.21 -21.23 12.37
N GLU A 110 -1.92 -20.97 13.64
CA GLU A 110 -2.31 -21.79 14.78
C GLU A 110 -3.75 -21.59 15.24
N GLN A 111 -4.42 -20.54 14.75
CA GLN A 111 -5.80 -20.20 15.05
C GLN A 111 -6.73 -20.60 13.88
N SER A 112 -8.05 -20.55 14.10
CA SER A 112 -9.04 -20.91 13.08
C SER A 112 -8.95 -19.98 11.85
N PRO A 113 -8.63 -20.49 10.64
CA PRO A 113 -8.56 -19.65 9.44
C PRO A 113 -9.92 -19.10 9.04
N THR A 114 -10.99 -19.90 9.22
CA THR A 114 -12.37 -19.46 8.95
C THR A 114 -12.79 -18.33 9.88
N ALA A 115 -12.45 -18.39 11.18
CA ALA A 115 -12.80 -17.33 12.12
C ALA A 115 -12.07 -16.03 11.79
N GLN A 116 -10.78 -16.10 11.44
CA GLN A 116 -10.01 -14.93 11.00
C GLN A 116 -10.59 -14.33 9.70
N ALA A 117 -10.99 -15.17 8.74
CA ALA A 117 -11.64 -14.69 7.53
C ALA A 117 -12.99 -14.01 7.84
N ASP A 118 -13.79 -14.60 8.73
CA ASP A 118 -15.09 -14.04 9.10
C ASP A 118 -14.97 -12.71 9.85
N LEU A 119 -13.92 -12.49 10.65
CA LEU A 119 -13.63 -11.19 11.27
C LEU A 119 -13.37 -10.11 10.22
N LEU A 120 -12.51 -10.39 9.23
CA LEU A 120 -12.28 -9.46 8.13
C LEU A 120 -13.56 -9.17 7.35
N ILE A 121 -14.31 -10.23 6.98
CA ILE A 121 -15.56 -10.10 6.22
C ILE A 121 -16.57 -9.23 6.97
N ALA A 122 -16.72 -9.45 8.28
CA ALA A 122 -17.61 -8.66 9.12
C ALA A 122 -17.19 -7.18 9.19
N ALA A 123 -15.89 -6.92 9.33
CA ALA A 123 -15.35 -5.57 9.43
C ALA A 123 -15.63 -4.71 8.19
N ILE A 124 -15.63 -5.31 7.00
CA ILE A 124 -15.90 -4.62 5.73
C ILE A 124 -17.33 -4.78 5.21
N ALA A 125 -18.21 -5.47 5.92
CA ALA A 125 -19.53 -5.89 5.41
C ALA A 125 -20.41 -4.73 4.89
N ARG A 126 -20.21 -3.51 5.40
CA ARG A 126 -21.00 -2.34 4.99
C ARG A 126 -20.74 -1.90 3.56
N ASP A 127 -19.48 -1.92 3.12
CA ASP A 127 -19.11 -1.35 1.82
C ASP A 127 -17.96 -2.05 1.09
N GLY A 128 -17.42 -3.15 1.62
CA GLY A 128 -16.35 -3.97 1.04
C GLY A 128 -14.97 -3.31 1.01
N GLY A 129 -14.91 -2.00 0.82
CA GLY A 129 -13.69 -1.30 0.43
C GLY A 129 -13.59 -1.19 -1.08
N GLU A 130 -12.52 -0.55 -1.55
CA GLU A 130 -12.26 -0.40 -2.98
C GLU A 130 -11.16 -1.34 -3.48
N LEU A 131 -10.48 -2.05 -2.57
CA LEU A 131 -9.44 -3.03 -2.89
C LEU A 131 -9.80 -4.42 -2.33
N PRO A 132 -9.38 -5.52 -2.98
CA PRO A 132 -9.57 -6.86 -2.46
C PRO A 132 -8.96 -7.04 -1.05
N PRO A 133 -9.56 -7.86 -0.18
CA PRO A 133 -8.97 -8.20 1.11
C PRO A 133 -7.59 -8.84 1.00
N VAL A 134 -6.79 -8.64 2.04
CA VAL A 134 -5.45 -9.21 2.16
C VAL A 134 -5.38 -10.18 3.32
N ILE A 135 -4.77 -11.34 3.09
CA ILE A 135 -4.20 -12.19 4.15
C ILE A 135 -2.72 -11.85 4.31
N ASP A 136 -2.33 -11.44 5.50
CA ASP A 136 -0.95 -11.10 5.86
C ASP A 136 -0.28 -12.34 6.49
N VAL A 137 0.65 -12.94 5.75
CA VAL A 137 1.28 -14.23 6.02
C VAL A 137 2.77 -14.03 6.36
N GLU A 138 3.03 -13.84 7.66
CA GLU A 138 4.39 -13.66 8.19
C GLU A 138 4.64 -14.31 9.55
N ALA A 139 3.68 -15.07 10.07
CA ALA A 139 3.81 -15.83 11.31
C ALA A 139 3.70 -17.33 11.07
N THR A 140 4.46 -18.14 11.82
CA THR A 140 4.41 -19.61 11.68
C THR A 140 3.42 -20.27 12.63
N GLY A 141 3.18 -19.69 13.81
CA GLY A 141 2.38 -20.34 14.85
C GLY A 141 2.92 -21.69 15.33
N GLY A 142 4.21 -21.98 15.09
CA GLY A 142 4.79 -23.30 15.31
C GLY A 142 4.28 -24.39 14.35
N LYS A 143 3.61 -24.01 13.26
CA LYS A 143 3.10 -24.95 12.24
C LYS A 143 4.16 -25.26 11.20
N SER A 144 4.03 -26.45 10.61
CA SER A 144 4.83 -26.84 9.43
C SER A 144 4.40 -26.06 8.18
N PRO A 145 5.25 -25.96 7.15
CA PRO A 145 4.89 -25.27 5.91
C PRO A 145 3.60 -25.78 5.26
N ALA A 146 3.38 -27.10 5.22
CA ALA A 146 2.17 -27.69 4.67
C ALA A 146 0.91 -27.30 5.46
N GLN A 147 1.00 -27.20 6.79
CA GLN A 147 -0.11 -26.76 7.64
C GLN A 147 -0.42 -25.27 7.42
N ILE A 148 0.60 -24.43 7.28
CA ILE A 148 0.43 -22.99 6.99
C ILE A 148 -0.24 -22.82 5.63
N ALA A 149 0.26 -23.49 4.59
CA ALA A 149 -0.33 -23.46 3.25
C ALA A 149 -1.80 -23.95 3.24
N GLY A 150 -2.10 -25.05 3.93
CA GLY A 150 -3.48 -25.54 4.08
C GLY A 150 -4.40 -24.52 4.75
N ALA A 151 -3.91 -23.85 5.80
CA ALA A 151 -4.65 -22.83 6.53
C ALA A 151 -4.91 -21.57 5.68
N ILE A 152 -3.92 -21.12 4.91
CA ILE A 152 -4.07 -20.02 3.94
C ILE A 152 -5.15 -20.35 2.91
N LYS A 153 -5.12 -21.58 2.35
CA LYS A 153 -6.12 -22.02 1.36
C LYS A 153 -7.54 -21.95 1.92
N VAL A 154 -7.76 -22.41 3.15
CA VAL A 154 -9.07 -22.32 3.82
C VAL A 154 -9.53 -20.87 3.97
N TRP A 155 -8.63 -19.98 4.39
CA TRP A 155 -8.94 -18.55 4.54
C TRP A 155 -9.30 -17.92 3.19
N VAL A 156 -8.50 -18.17 2.15
CA VAL A 156 -8.71 -17.66 0.79
C VAL A 156 -10.05 -18.13 0.22
N GLU A 157 -10.35 -19.43 0.34
CA GLU A 157 -11.61 -20.00 -0.11
C GLU A 157 -12.80 -19.41 0.63
N ARG A 158 -12.67 -19.19 1.95
CA ARG A 158 -13.73 -18.57 2.74
C ARG A 158 -14.03 -17.15 2.27
N VAL A 159 -13.01 -16.31 2.09
CA VAL A 159 -13.20 -14.93 1.63
C VAL A 159 -13.76 -14.89 0.21
N ARG A 160 -13.19 -15.70 -0.70
CA ARG A 160 -13.69 -15.79 -2.09
C ARG A 160 -15.16 -16.17 -2.14
N ASN A 161 -15.57 -17.20 -1.41
CA ASN A 161 -16.95 -17.68 -1.43
C ASN A 161 -17.94 -16.67 -0.83
N ARG A 162 -17.49 -15.81 0.10
CA ARG A 162 -18.35 -14.86 0.80
C ARG A 162 -18.43 -13.49 0.14
N LEU A 163 -17.37 -13.07 -0.56
CA LEU A 163 -17.27 -11.74 -1.15
C LEU A 163 -17.24 -11.74 -2.68
N GLY A 164 -17.02 -12.90 -3.32
CA GLY A 164 -16.93 -12.99 -4.78
C GLY A 164 -15.67 -12.37 -5.37
N VAL A 165 -14.65 -12.08 -4.55
CA VAL A 165 -13.37 -11.50 -4.96
C VAL A 165 -12.21 -12.42 -4.58
N GLU A 166 -11.15 -12.42 -5.39
CA GLU A 166 -9.90 -13.14 -5.08
C GLU A 166 -9.06 -12.30 -4.10
N PRO A 167 -8.76 -12.79 -2.89
CA PRO A 167 -7.91 -12.08 -1.94
C PRO A 167 -6.46 -11.98 -2.40
N ILE A 168 -5.76 -10.99 -1.85
CA ILE A 168 -4.31 -10.77 -2.03
C ILE A 168 -3.57 -11.47 -0.90
N ILE A 169 -2.38 -12.01 -1.20
CA ILE A 169 -1.46 -12.55 -0.20
C ILE A 169 -0.35 -11.51 0.04
N TYR A 170 -0.17 -11.10 1.30
CA TYR A 170 1.00 -10.36 1.75
C TYR A 170 2.02 -11.30 2.39
N THR A 171 3.29 -11.16 2.03
CA THR A 171 4.40 -11.91 2.63
C THR A 171 5.77 -11.35 2.22
N SER A 172 6.85 -11.84 2.82
CA SER A 172 8.23 -11.57 2.38
C SER A 172 8.81 -12.73 1.56
N PRO A 173 9.81 -12.50 0.69
CA PRO A 173 10.43 -13.57 -0.10
C PRO A 173 10.98 -14.71 0.75
N GLU A 174 11.69 -14.37 1.83
CA GLU A 174 12.33 -15.33 2.74
C GLU A 174 11.28 -16.12 3.52
N PHE A 175 10.27 -15.44 4.05
CA PHE A 175 9.20 -16.13 4.79
C PHE A 175 8.49 -17.13 3.89
N TRP A 176 8.07 -16.71 2.69
CA TRP A 176 7.36 -17.60 1.79
C TRP A 176 8.20 -18.82 1.41
N ARG A 177 9.44 -18.60 0.97
CA ARG A 177 10.37 -19.67 0.59
C ARG A 177 10.60 -20.66 1.73
N ASP A 178 10.83 -20.18 2.94
CA ASP A 178 11.30 -21.01 4.06
C ASP A 178 10.15 -21.60 4.89
N ARG A 179 8.97 -20.97 4.89
CA ARG A 179 7.87 -21.27 5.82
C ARG A 179 6.56 -21.65 5.15
N VAL A 180 6.39 -21.46 3.85
CA VAL A 180 5.12 -21.78 3.16
C VAL A 180 5.31 -22.59 1.89
N GLY A 181 6.41 -22.38 1.17
CA GLY A 181 6.64 -22.82 -0.22
C GLY A 181 6.23 -24.26 -0.56
N GLY A 182 5.99 -24.49 -1.86
CA GLY A 182 5.56 -25.79 -2.39
C GLY A 182 4.05 -25.92 -2.64
N ALA A 183 3.25 -24.94 -2.19
CA ALA A 183 1.85 -24.81 -2.56
C ALA A 183 1.65 -23.84 -3.72
N ASP A 184 0.68 -24.13 -4.58
CA ASP A 184 0.32 -23.25 -5.71
C ASP A 184 -0.71 -22.20 -5.29
N PHE A 185 -0.25 -20.96 -5.24
CA PHE A 185 -1.03 -19.74 -5.03
C PHE A 185 -0.85 -18.76 -6.19
N SER A 186 -0.49 -19.25 -7.38
CA SER A 186 -0.24 -18.42 -8.57
C SER A 186 -1.47 -17.64 -9.05
N ALA A 187 -2.67 -18.03 -8.63
CA ALA A 187 -3.92 -17.31 -8.89
C ALA A 187 -4.10 -16.06 -8.01
N GLN A 188 -3.47 -16.01 -6.84
CA GLN A 188 -3.57 -14.87 -5.93
C GLN A 188 -2.62 -13.76 -6.36
N LYS A 189 -3.07 -12.51 -6.22
CA LYS A 189 -2.18 -11.34 -6.35
C LYS A 189 -1.24 -11.30 -5.14
N LEU A 190 0.00 -10.85 -5.37
CA LEU A 190 1.03 -10.74 -4.34
C LEU A 190 1.23 -9.28 -3.89
N TRP A 191 1.17 -9.05 -2.59
CA TRP A 191 1.71 -7.85 -1.95
C TRP A 191 3.02 -8.23 -1.26
N LEU A 192 4.14 -7.84 -1.86
CA LEU A 192 5.46 -8.31 -1.44
C LEU A 192 6.07 -7.34 -0.43
N ALA A 193 6.53 -7.83 0.71
CA ALA A 193 7.32 -7.06 1.68
C ALA A 193 8.81 -7.32 1.46
N HIS A 194 9.53 -6.32 0.94
CA HIS A 194 10.96 -6.47 0.70
C HIS A 194 11.65 -5.10 0.70
N TYR A 195 12.30 -4.76 1.81
CA TYR A 195 12.92 -3.45 2.01
C TYR A 195 14.33 -3.42 1.39
N THR A 196 14.41 -3.09 0.11
CA THR A 196 15.65 -3.13 -0.69
C THR A 196 15.74 -1.94 -1.64
N ALA A 197 16.97 -1.48 -1.93
CA ALA A 197 17.24 -0.46 -2.95
C ALA A 197 17.17 -1.00 -4.39
N GLU A 198 17.15 -2.33 -4.56
CA GLU A 198 17.05 -3.01 -5.85
C GLU A 198 15.62 -3.49 -6.11
N CYS A 199 15.37 -4.03 -7.31
CA CYS A 199 14.08 -4.66 -7.58
C CYS A 199 13.81 -5.83 -6.64
N PRO A 200 12.58 -5.97 -6.13
CA PRO A 200 12.32 -6.96 -5.11
C PRO A 200 12.32 -8.37 -5.70
N ARG A 201 12.84 -9.32 -4.93
CA ARG A 201 12.90 -10.72 -5.34
C ARG A 201 11.52 -11.35 -5.19
N VAL A 202 10.85 -11.61 -6.30
CA VAL A 202 9.54 -12.28 -6.29
C VAL A 202 9.72 -13.79 -6.03
N PRO A 203 9.14 -14.35 -4.95
CA PRO A 203 9.20 -15.79 -4.69
C PRO A 203 8.25 -16.55 -5.62
N ALA A 204 8.61 -17.78 -5.98
CA ALA A 204 7.67 -18.72 -6.59
C ALA A 204 6.48 -18.99 -5.63
N PRO A 205 5.26 -19.17 -6.15
CA PRO A 205 4.91 -19.39 -7.56
C PRO A 205 4.63 -18.12 -8.36
N TRP A 206 4.76 -16.93 -7.77
CA TRP A 206 4.52 -15.68 -8.47
C TRP A 206 5.64 -15.34 -9.46
N LYS A 207 5.26 -14.62 -10.51
CA LYS A 207 6.18 -14.09 -11.53
C LYS A 207 6.37 -12.59 -11.43
N ALA A 208 5.44 -11.90 -10.78
CA ALA A 208 5.44 -10.46 -10.56
C ALA A 208 4.75 -10.17 -9.23
N TRP A 209 5.09 -9.03 -8.63
CA TRP A 209 4.35 -8.48 -7.51
C TRP A 209 3.21 -7.60 -8.03
N THR A 210 2.15 -7.47 -7.25
CA THR A 210 1.07 -6.50 -7.53
C THR A 210 1.23 -5.24 -6.69
N PHE A 211 1.52 -5.44 -5.41
CA PHE A 211 1.89 -4.39 -4.48
C PHE A 211 3.28 -4.69 -3.93
N TRP A 212 4.04 -3.67 -3.59
CA TRP A 212 5.34 -3.80 -2.96
C TRP A 212 5.45 -2.84 -1.79
N GLN A 213 5.57 -3.40 -0.57
CA GLN A 213 5.95 -2.67 0.63
C GLN A 213 7.48 -2.54 0.63
N TYR A 214 7.97 -1.33 0.33
CA TYR A 214 9.39 -1.08 0.07
C TYR A 214 10.10 -0.40 1.24
N SER A 215 9.35 0.11 2.22
CA SER A 215 9.90 0.70 3.44
C SER A 215 8.93 0.57 4.59
N LYS A 216 9.48 0.50 5.82
CA LYS A 216 8.75 0.55 7.09
C LYS A 216 9.02 1.80 7.92
N THR A 217 9.91 2.67 7.45
CA THR A 217 10.38 3.88 8.16
C THR A 217 9.95 5.16 7.45
N GLY A 218 8.90 5.07 6.63
CA GLY A 218 8.38 6.18 5.86
C GLY A 218 7.87 7.34 6.73
N ARG A 219 7.86 8.53 6.13
CA ARG A 219 7.28 9.74 6.71
C ARG A 219 6.21 10.31 5.79
N VAL A 220 4.95 10.22 6.20
CA VAL A 220 3.82 10.75 5.43
C VAL A 220 3.13 11.84 6.24
N SER A 221 2.92 13.01 5.63
CA SER A 221 2.21 14.11 6.28
C SER A 221 0.81 13.67 6.70
N GLY A 222 0.52 13.85 7.99
CA GLY A 222 -0.74 13.40 8.60
C GLY A 222 -0.62 12.15 9.45
N ILE A 223 0.53 11.46 9.42
CA ILE A 223 0.87 10.35 10.30
C ILE A 223 2.04 10.78 11.19
N LYS A 224 1.94 10.48 12.49
CA LYS A 224 3.05 10.68 13.42
C LYS A 224 3.88 9.40 13.47
N GLY A 225 5.19 9.53 13.50
CA GLY A 225 6.05 8.35 13.54
C GLY A 225 6.20 7.72 12.16
N ASP A 226 6.67 6.48 12.18
CA ASP A 226 7.02 5.71 11.00
C ASP A 226 5.74 5.11 10.39
N VAL A 227 5.72 5.01 9.06
CA VAL A 227 4.65 4.35 8.32
C VAL A 227 5.24 3.49 7.21
N ASP A 228 4.61 2.34 7.00
CA ASP A 228 4.91 1.47 5.90
C ASP A 228 4.53 2.14 4.57
N LEU A 229 5.43 2.05 3.60
CA LEU A 229 5.24 2.65 2.28
C LEU A 229 5.10 1.56 1.24
N ASP A 230 4.06 1.72 0.43
CA ASP A 230 3.74 0.79 -0.64
C ASP A 230 3.73 1.47 -2.00
N VAL A 231 3.93 0.64 -3.01
CA VAL A 231 3.54 0.95 -4.38
C VAL A 231 2.71 -0.15 -4.98
N PHE A 232 1.81 0.25 -5.87
CA PHE A 232 1.06 -0.62 -6.75
C PHE A 232 1.69 -0.60 -8.15
N ALA A 233 1.88 -1.77 -8.76
CA ALA A 233 2.31 -1.93 -10.14
C ALA A 233 1.16 -1.54 -11.10
N GLY A 234 1.15 -0.28 -11.52
CA GLY A 234 0.16 0.30 -12.41
C GLY A 234 -0.30 1.70 -12.02
N THR A 235 -1.12 2.28 -12.89
CA THR A 235 -1.71 3.62 -12.68
C THR A 235 -2.86 3.55 -11.66
N ILE A 236 -3.31 4.73 -11.20
CA ILE A 236 -4.48 4.82 -10.33
C ILE A 236 -5.76 4.31 -11.01
N ASP A 237 -5.84 4.41 -12.34
CA ASP A 237 -6.99 3.92 -13.08
C ASP A 237 -6.95 2.39 -13.24
N ASP A 238 -5.76 1.80 -13.36
CA ASP A 238 -5.58 0.35 -13.26
C ASP A 238 -6.01 -0.15 -11.88
N LEU A 239 -5.64 0.57 -10.83
CA LEU A 239 -5.99 0.20 -9.45
C LEU A 239 -7.50 0.23 -9.20
N ARG A 240 -8.22 1.20 -9.76
CA ARG A 240 -9.69 1.33 -9.62
C ARG A 240 -10.50 0.23 -10.33
N ARG A 241 -9.90 -0.47 -11.30
CA ARG A 241 -10.57 -1.52 -12.09
C ARG A 241 -10.44 -2.92 -11.50
N ARG A 242 -9.78 -3.07 -10.35
CA ARG A 242 -9.35 -4.36 -9.80
C ARG A 242 -10.38 -5.09 -8.96
#